data_AF-A0A7Y0TQP2-F1
#
_entry.id   AF-A0A7Y0TQP2-F1
#
_cell.length_a   1.000
_cell.length_b   1.000
_cell.length_c   1.000
_cell.angle_alpha   90.00
_cell.angle_beta   90.00
_cell.angle_gamma   90.00
#
_symmetry.space_group_name_H-M   'P 1'
#
loop_
_entity.id
_entity.type
_entity.pdbx_description
1 polymer ?
#
loop_
_entity_poly.entity_id
_entity_poly.type
_entity_poly.pdbx_seq_one_letter_code
_entity_poly.pdbx_strand_id
1 'polypeptide(L)'
;MNPTFKAGDRLRVVPYASLKITVGDVIVFRPQDNERTITHRVIAVDARGVMTRGDNNNQIDPWHLQPHEIMGCVTTASRGATTIKVTGGRKGILYARLRWMIQYADRTISRPLHPLYHRLAEAGILSRILPSWAKPRVLHFTRPSGQEAQLLLGKQVIGRRRPGAVQWQIRRPFRLFIDQSLLHE
;
A
#
# COMPACT_ATOMS: atom_id res chain seq x y z
N MET A 1 0.61 -5.62 -7.17
CA MET A 1 -0.30 -5.27 -6.05
C MET A 1 0.40 -4.81 -4.76
N ASN A 2 1.64 -4.30 -4.78
CA ASN A 2 2.28 -3.74 -3.58
C ASN A 2 1.53 -2.47 -3.13
N PRO A 3 1.13 -2.26 -1.86
CA PRO A 3 1.52 -3.00 -0.65
C PRO A 3 0.60 -4.14 -0.23
N THR A 4 -0.56 -4.30 -0.87
CA THR A 4 -1.52 -5.36 -0.54
C THR A 4 -0.89 -6.74 -0.66
N PHE A 5 -0.17 -7.00 -1.76
CA PHE A 5 0.65 -8.21 -1.95
C PHE A 5 2.08 -7.85 -2.32
N LYS A 6 3.03 -8.62 -1.78
CA LYS A 6 4.44 -8.56 -2.13
C LYS A 6 4.79 -9.73 -3.05
N ALA A 7 5.87 -9.57 -3.82
CA ALA A 7 6.43 -10.68 -4.58
C ALA A 7 6.74 -11.85 -3.64
N GLY A 8 6.36 -13.06 -4.05
CA GLY A 8 6.50 -14.28 -3.25
C GLY A 8 5.34 -14.59 -2.29
N ASP A 9 4.36 -13.69 -2.13
CA ASP A 9 3.13 -14.02 -1.39
C ASP A 9 2.35 -15.11 -2.16
N ARG A 10 1.90 -16.16 -1.46
CA ARG A 10 1.01 -17.19 -2.05
C ARG A 10 -0.44 -16.78 -1.88
N LEU A 11 -1.23 -16.87 -2.93
CA LEU A 11 -2.63 -16.42 -2.92
C LEU A 11 -3.57 -17.63 -2.95
N ARG A 12 -4.58 -17.63 -2.06
CA ARG A 12 -5.68 -18.58 -2.11
C ARG A 12 -6.80 -18.00 -2.97
N VAL A 13 -6.92 -18.55 -4.17
CA VAL A 13 -7.91 -18.16 -5.17
C VAL A 13 -9.09 -19.12 -5.09
N VAL A 14 -10.30 -18.58 -4.98
CA VAL A 14 -11.55 -19.33 -5.00
C VAL A 14 -12.31 -18.96 -6.27
N PRO A 15 -12.65 -19.92 -7.15
CA PRO A 15 -13.41 -19.64 -8.36
C PRO A 15 -14.75 -18.95 -8.06
N TYR A 16 -15.13 -18.01 -8.93
CA TYR A 16 -16.51 -17.51 -8.93
C TYR A 16 -17.37 -18.58 -9.60
N ALA A 17 -17.99 -19.44 -8.79
CA ALA A 17 -19.04 -20.33 -9.27
C ALA A 17 -20.32 -19.50 -9.53
N SER A 18 -21.38 -19.72 -8.76
CA SER A 18 -22.60 -18.88 -8.78
C SER A 18 -22.45 -17.53 -8.07
N LEU A 19 -21.25 -17.24 -7.53
CA LEU A 19 -21.01 -16.01 -6.78
C LEU A 19 -20.89 -14.80 -7.72
N LYS A 20 -21.61 -13.74 -7.38
CA LYS A 20 -21.53 -12.46 -8.10
C LYS A 20 -20.21 -11.76 -7.81
N ILE A 21 -19.52 -11.31 -8.86
CA ILE A 21 -18.33 -10.47 -8.75
C ILE A 21 -18.75 -9.09 -8.22
N THR A 22 -18.07 -8.60 -7.18
CA THR A 22 -18.41 -7.32 -6.55
C THR A 22 -17.27 -6.31 -6.60
N VAL A 23 -17.64 -5.03 -6.64
CA VAL A 23 -16.66 -3.93 -6.58
C VAL A 23 -15.89 -4.00 -5.27
N GLY A 24 -14.56 -3.97 -5.38
CA GLY A 24 -13.63 -4.08 -4.26
C GLY A 24 -13.03 -5.47 -4.10
N ASP A 25 -13.53 -6.49 -4.79
CA ASP A 25 -12.92 -7.82 -4.80
C ASP A 25 -11.53 -7.80 -5.44
N VAL A 26 -10.65 -8.68 -4.99
CA VAL A 26 -9.33 -8.87 -5.59
C VAL A 26 -9.38 -10.14 -6.40
N ILE A 27 -9.17 -10.05 -7.70
CA ILE A 27 -9.39 -11.17 -8.62
C ILE A 27 -8.11 -11.55 -9.33
N VAL A 28 -8.00 -12.83 -9.66
CA VAL A 28 -6.97 -13.38 -10.55
C VAL A 28 -7.62 -13.66 -11.89
N PHE A 29 -7.01 -13.17 -12.96
CA PHE A 29 -7.54 -13.27 -14.31
C PHE A 29 -6.41 -13.39 -15.32
N ARG A 30 -6.76 -13.81 -16.54
CA ARG A 30 -5.88 -13.82 -17.70
C ARG A 30 -6.63 -13.13 -18.84
N PRO A 31 -6.27 -11.91 -19.24
CA PRO A 31 -6.91 -11.25 -20.38
C PRO A 31 -6.65 -12.03 -21.67
N GLN A 32 -7.60 -12.01 -22.59
CA GLN A 32 -7.52 -12.74 -23.87
C GLN A 32 -6.23 -12.45 -24.67
N ASP A 33 -5.78 -11.19 -24.67
CA ASP A 33 -4.58 -10.76 -25.41
C ASP A 33 -3.28 -10.81 -24.58
N ASN A 34 -3.30 -11.46 -23.42
CA ASN A 34 -2.14 -11.50 -22.53
C ASN A 34 -2.04 -12.84 -21.80
N GLU A 35 -0.98 -13.61 -22.08
CA GLU A 35 -0.77 -14.91 -21.43
C GLU A 35 -0.46 -14.80 -19.93
N ARG A 36 -0.10 -13.61 -19.46
CA ARG A 36 0.24 -13.40 -18.04
C ARG A 36 -1.01 -13.42 -17.18
N THR A 37 -0.93 -14.21 -16.12
CA THR A 37 -1.90 -14.17 -15.03
C THR A 37 -1.70 -12.90 -14.22
N ILE A 38 -2.75 -12.09 -14.10
CA ILE A 38 -2.75 -10.80 -13.42
C ILE A 38 -3.63 -10.89 -12.18
N THR A 39 -3.23 -10.19 -11.12
CA THR A 39 -4.04 -10.08 -9.89
C THR A 39 -4.30 -8.60 -9.61
N HIS A 40 -5.53 -8.13 -9.76
CA HIS A 40 -5.90 -6.73 -9.50
C HIS A 40 -7.25 -6.62 -8.78
N ARG A 41 -7.60 -5.42 -8.34
CA ARG A 41 -8.86 -5.14 -7.65
C ARG A 41 -9.94 -4.71 -8.63
N VAL A 42 -11.14 -5.24 -8.48
CA VAL A 42 -12.34 -4.81 -9.20
C VAL A 42 -12.72 -3.41 -8.75
N ILE A 43 -12.83 -2.48 -9.69
CA ILE A 43 -13.20 -1.09 -9.41
C ILE A 43 -14.59 -0.73 -9.93
N ALA A 44 -15.06 -1.45 -10.94
CA ALA A 44 -16.38 -1.32 -11.53
C ALA A 44 -16.80 -2.64 -12.17
N VAL A 45 -18.11 -2.86 -12.20
CA VAL A 45 -18.75 -3.95 -12.92
C VAL A 45 -19.92 -3.31 -13.68
N ASP A 46 -19.92 -3.41 -14.99
CA ASP A 46 -20.95 -2.85 -15.87
C ASP A 46 -21.38 -3.86 -16.94
N ALA A 47 -22.21 -3.40 -17.89
CA ALA A 47 -22.72 -4.25 -18.97
C ALA A 47 -21.63 -4.72 -19.95
N ARG A 48 -20.48 -4.05 -20.02
CA ARG A 48 -19.35 -4.41 -20.88
C ARG A 48 -18.43 -5.41 -20.19
N GLY A 49 -18.39 -5.42 -18.86
CA GLY A 49 -17.67 -6.43 -18.08
C GLY A 49 -17.11 -5.88 -16.77
N VAL A 50 -15.99 -6.46 -16.35
CA VAL A 50 -15.32 -6.13 -15.09
C VAL A 50 -14.09 -5.27 -15.36
N MET A 51 -14.04 -4.10 -14.74
CA MET A 51 -12.89 -3.21 -14.79
C MET A 51 -12.02 -3.43 -13.56
N THR A 52 -10.71 -3.52 -13.78
CA THR A 52 -9.74 -3.76 -12.70
C THR A 52 -8.69 -2.67 -12.62
N ARG A 53 -8.06 -2.56 -11.46
CA ARG A 53 -6.89 -1.71 -11.24
C ARG A 53 -5.99 -2.31 -10.17
N GLY A 54 -4.69 -2.27 -10.41
CA GLY A 54 -3.71 -2.58 -9.39
C GLY A 54 -3.75 -1.58 -8.23
N ASP A 55 -3.68 -2.05 -6.98
CA ASP A 55 -3.66 -1.18 -5.79
C ASP A 55 -2.47 -0.17 -5.80
N ASN A 56 -1.39 -0.49 -6.52
CA ASN A 56 -0.25 0.40 -6.74
C ASN A 56 -0.29 1.20 -8.06
N ASN A 57 -1.25 0.90 -8.93
CA ASN A 57 -1.29 1.46 -10.27
C ASN A 57 -2.03 2.80 -10.21
N ASN A 58 -1.62 3.74 -11.05
CA ASN A 58 -2.26 5.05 -11.21
C ASN A 58 -3.40 5.05 -12.24
N GLN A 59 -3.40 4.06 -13.13
CA GLN A 59 -4.37 3.93 -14.21
C GLN A 59 -5.22 2.68 -14.00
N ILE A 60 -6.44 2.76 -14.51
CA ILE A 60 -7.34 1.62 -14.66
C ILE A 60 -6.76 0.74 -15.77
N ASP A 61 -6.91 -0.58 -15.65
CA ASP A 61 -6.48 -1.47 -16.71
C ASP A 61 -7.32 -1.22 -17.99
N PRO A 62 -6.73 -1.32 -19.19
CA PRO A 62 -7.41 -0.90 -20.43
C PRO A 62 -8.49 -1.88 -20.91
N TRP A 63 -8.56 -3.09 -20.35
CA TRP A 63 -9.48 -4.16 -20.77
C TRP A 63 -10.75 -4.22 -19.92
N HIS A 64 -11.84 -4.69 -20.52
CA HIS A 64 -13.08 -5.05 -19.83
C HIS A 64 -13.17 -6.57 -19.75
N LEU A 65 -12.91 -7.13 -18.58
CA LEU A 65 -12.83 -8.58 -18.41
C LEU A 65 -14.22 -9.20 -18.47
N GLN A 66 -14.34 -10.25 -19.26
CA GLN A 66 -15.48 -11.15 -19.25
C GLN A 66 -15.36 -12.16 -18.12
N PRO A 67 -16.47 -12.71 -17.60
CA PRO A 67 -16.45 -13.69 -16.52
C PRO A 67 -15.54 -14.90 -16.80
N HIS A 68 -15.43 -15.35 -18.05
CA HIS A 68 -14.60 -16.50 -18.42
C HIS A 68 -13.09 -16.22 -18.36
N GLU A 69 -12.67 -14.96 -18.39
CA GLU A 69 -11.26 -14.55 -18.23
C GLU A 69 -10.83 -14.53 -16.75
N ILE A 70 -11.81 -14.61 -15.84
CA ILE A 70 -11.61 -14.49 -14.40
C ILE A 70 -11.49 -15.89 -13.79
N MET A 71 -10.31 -16.19 -13.25
CA MET A 71 -10.03 -17.47 -12.61
C MET A 71 -10.65 -17.57 -11.21
N GLY A 72 -10.76 -16.45 -10.49
CA GLY A 72 -11.39 -16.43 -9.16
C GLY A 72 -11.04 -15.22 -8.28
N CYS A 73 -11.59 -15.23 -7.07
CA CYS A 73 -11.38 -14.24 -6.02
C CYS A 73 -10.26 -14.65 -5.07
N VAL A 74 -9.37 -13.72 -4.74
CA VAL A 74 -8.35 -13.89 -3.70
C VAL A 74 -8.99 -13.69 -2.33
N THR A 75 -9.07 -14.76 -1.54
CA THR A 75 -9.67 -14.73 -0.20
C THR A 75 -8.63 -14.53 0.89
N THR A 76 -7.44 -15.10 0.71
CA THR A 76 -6.31 -14.97 1.63
C THR A 76 -4.99 -14.91 0.87
N ALA A 77 -3.99 -14.28 1.48
CA ALA A 77 -2.61 -14.31 1.04
C ALA A 77 -1.72 -14.80 2.20
N SER A 78 -0.72 -15.62 1.91
CA SER A 78 0.25 -16.07 2.91
C SER A 78 1.64 -15.52 2.60
N ARG A 79 2.31 -15.00 3.63
CA ARG A 79 3.69 -14.51 3.59
C ARG A 79 4.49 -15.23 4.68
N GLY A 80 5.25 -16.26 4.29
CA GLY A 80 5.84 -17.19 5.25
C GLY A 80 4.76 -17.81 6.13
N ALA A 81 4.91 -17.72 7.46
CA ALA A 81 3.93 -18.22 8.42
C ALA A 81 2.71 -17.28 8.64
N THR A 82 2.69 -16.08 8.06
CA THR A 82 1.60 -15.11 8.28
C THR A 82 0.52 -15.24 7.22
N THR A 83 -0.74 -15.42 7.64
CA THR A 83 -1.91 -15.36 6.76
C THR A 83 -2.59 -13.99 6.87
N ILE A 84 -2.85 -13.37 5.71
CA ILE A 84 -3.52 -12.09 5.55
C ILE A 84 -4.88 -12.35 4.92
N LYS A 85 -5.96 -11.96 5.61
CA LYS A 85 -7.31 -12.01 5.03
C LYS A 85 -7.48 -10.88 4.04
N VAL A 86 -7.92 -11.20 2.83
CA VAL A 86 -8.17 -10.22 1.77
C VAL A 86 -9.65 -9.89 1.80
N THR A 87 -9.98 -8.65 2.16
CA THR A 87 -11.37 -8.20 2.17
C THR A 87 -11.76 -7.64 0.81
N GLY A 88 -12.82 -8.21 0.23
CA GLY A 88 -13.50 -7.68 -0.94
C GLY A 88 -14.54 -6.61 -0.61
N GLY A 89 -15.39 -6.28 -1.58
CA GLY A 89 -16.55 -5.39 -1.39
C GLY A 89 -16.22 -3.97 -0.91
N ARG A 90 -17.17 -3.36 -0.18
CA ARG A 90 -17.09 -1.97 0.33
C ARG A 90 -15.87 -1.69 1.21
N LYS A 91 -15.44 -2.67 2.02
CA LYS A 91 -14.24 -2.51 2.88
C LYS A 91 -12.95 -2.52 2.04
N GLY A 92 -12.88 -3.42 1.06
CA GLY A 92 -11.76 -3.49 0.10
C GLY A 92 -11.62 -2.21 -0.71
N ILE A 93 -12.73 -1.67 -1.23
CA ILE A 93 -12.69 -0.42 -2.01
C ILE A 93 -12.37 0.80 -1.15
N LEU A 94 -12.83 0.86 0.11
CA LEU A 94 -12.47 1.96 1.01
C LEU A 94 -10.96 2.00 1.30
N TYR A 95 -10.37 0.83 1.60
CA TYR A 95 -8.93 0.70 1.76
C TYR A 95 -8.17 1.12 0.50
N ALA A 96 -8.60 0.65 -0.67
CA ALA A 96 -7.99 1.00 -1.95
C ALA A 96 -8.09 2.51 -2.23
N ARG A 97 -9.26 3.12 -2.00
CA ARG A 97 -9.46 4.57 -2.14
C ARG A 97 -8.53 5.37 -1.25
N LEU A 98 -8.42 5.02 0.03
CA LEU A 98 -7.49 5.69 0.94
C LEU A 98 -6.04 5.61 0.42
N ARG A 99 -5.62 4.44 -0.07
CA ARG A 99 -4.29 4.25 -0.65
C ARG A 99 -4.09 5.03 -1.95
N TRP A 100 -5.08 5.09 -2.85
CA TRP A 100 -5.00 5.89 -4.07
C TRP A 100 -4.98 7.37 -3.77
N MET A 101 -5.75 7.85 -2.80
CA MET A 101 -5.69 9.23 -2.34
C MET A 101 -4.31 9.57 -1.79
N ILE A 102 -3.72 8.71 -0.95
CA ILE A 102 -2.35 8.91 -0.45
C ILE A 102 -1.33 8.96 -1.59
N GLN A 103 -1.43 8.09 -2.59
CA GLN A 103 -0.51 8.08 -3.74
C GLN A 103 -0.71 9.27 -4.68
N TYR A 104 -1.97 9.65 -4.93
CA TYR A 104 -2.30 10.83 -5.72
C TYR A 104 -1.79 12.08 -5.02
N ALA A 105 -2.03 12.19 -3.71
CA ALA A 105 -1.46 13.20 -2.85
C ALA A 105 0.07 13.24 -3.00
N ASP A 106 0.78 12.13 -2.78
CA ASP A 106 2.25 12.11 -2.86
C ASP A 106 2.80 12.60 -4.22
N ARG A 107 2.10 12.29 -5.33
CA ARG A 107 2.50 12.74 -6.68
C ARG A 107 2.15 14.21 -6.95
N THR A 108 0.95 14.64 -6.58
CA THR A 108 0.40 15.98 -6.90
C THR A 108 0.82 17.05 -5.89
N ILE A 109 1.00 16.69 -4.62
CA ILE A 109 1.40 17.56 -3.48
C ILE A 109 2.93 17.81 -3.50
N SER A 110 3.65 17.41 -4.54
CA SER A 110 5.10 17.55 -4.58
C SER A 110 5.61 19.00 -4.64
N ARG A 111 4.77 20.01 -4.95
CA ARG A 111 5.21 21.42 -5.00
C ARG A 111 4.39 22.44 -4.17
N PRO A 112 3.07 22.61 -4.33
CA PRO A 112 2.36 23.72 -3.68
C PRO A 112 1.97 23.46 -2.21
N LEU A 113 1.76 22.21 -1.83
CA LEU A 113 1.33 21.82 -0.49
C LEU A 113 2.50 21.39 0.42
N HIS A 114 3.73 21.45 -0.11
CA HIS A 114 4.96 21.18 0.64
C HIS A 114 5.13 22.05 1.90
N PRO A 115 4.85 23.38 1.89
CA PRO A 115 4.96 24.20 3.10
C PRO A 115 3.88 23.87 4.14
N LEU A 116 2.63 23.59 3.73
CA LEU A 116 1.58 23.16 4.64
C LEU A 116 1.88 21.80 5.28
N TYR A 117 2.39 20.84 4.49
CA TYR A 117 2.82 19.55 5.00
C TYR A 117 3.95 19.67 6.03
N HIS A 118 4.96 20.51 5.76
CA HIS A 118 6.05 20.75 6.71
C HIS A 118 5.58 21.48 7.95
N ARG A 119 4.72 22.51 7.83
CA ARG A 119 4.13 23.20 8.98
C ARG A 119 3.28 22.26 9.86
N LEU A 120 2.50 21.37 9.25
CA LEU A 120 1.73 20.36 9.99
C LEU A 120 2.63 19.30 10.64
N ALA A 121 3.73 18.92 9.98
CA ALA A 121 4.72 18.02 10.55
C ALA A 121 5.51 18.69 11.70
N GLU A 122 5.86 19.97 11.56
CA GLU A 122 6.48 20.82 12.59
C GLU A 122 5.57 21.03 13.80
N ALA A 123 4.26 21.17 13.58
CA ALA A 123 3.30 21.33 14.66
C ALA A 123 3.19 20.09 15.57
N GLY A 124 3.61 18.91 15.11
CA GLY A 124 3.65 17.68 15.92
C GLY A 124 2.29 17.22 16.47
N ILE A 125 1.18 17.71 15.91
CA ILE A 125 -0.17 17.44 16.44
C ILE A 125 -0.50 15.95 16.27
N LEU A 126 -0.22 15.39 15.10
CA LEU A 126 -0.51 13.99 14.78
C LEU A 126 0.45 13.01 15.49
N SER A 127 1.69 13.43 15.79
CA SER A 127 2.61 12.61 16.59
C SER A 127 2.19 12.54 18.06
N ARG A 128 1.54 13.58 18.60
CA ARG A 128 0.98 13.60 19.97
C ARG A 128 -0.30 12.78 20.12
N ILE A 129 -1.12 12.70 19.07
CA ILE A 129 -2.39 11.95 19.09
C ILE A 129 -2.16 10.43 18.91
N LEU A 130 -0.98 10.01 18.44
CA LEU A 130 -0.67 8.59 18.28
C LEU A 130 -0.64 7.87 19.64
N PRO A 131 -1.37 6.74 19.77
CA PRO A 131 -1.27 5.91 20.96
C PRO A 131 0.15 5.35 21.11
N SER A 132 0.56 5.06 22.34
CA SER A 132 1.94 4.64 22.68
C SER A 132 2.45 3.44 21.87
N TRP A 133 1.59 2.49 21.52
CA TRP A 133 1.92 1.33 20.69
C TRP A 133 2.20 1.66 19.22
N ALA A 134 1.73 2.81 18.75
CA ALA A 134 1.92 3.30 17.39
C ALA A 134 3.05 4.33 17.28
N LYS A 135 3.78 4.62 18.36
CA LYS A 135 4.89 5.56 18.32
C LYS A 135 6.03 5.03 17.44
N PRO A 136 6.65 5.89 16.61
CA PRO A 136 7.80 5.49 15.82
C PRO A 136 8.96 5.04 16.70
N ARG A 137 9.72 4.05 16.23
CA ARG A 137 10.91 3.51 16.92
C ARG A 137 12.12 3.62 15.99
N VAL A 138 13.26 4.05 16.53
CA VAL A 138 14.53 4.08 15.82
C VAL A 138 15.33 2.83 16.15
N LEU A 139 15.87 2.16 15.13
CA LEU A 139 16.83 1.07 15.26
C LEU A 139 18.16 1.47 14.64
N HIS A 140 19.23 1.38 15.43
CA HIS A 140 20.59 1.61 14.99
C HIS A 140 21.24 0.29 14.59
N PHE A 141 21.83 0.26 13.39
CA PHE A 141 22.56 -0.87 12.86
C PHE A 141 24.00 -0.45 12.59
N THR A 142 24.94 -1.07 13.27
CA THR A 142 26.36 -0.93 12.96
C THR A 142 26.70 -1.89 11.82
N ARG A 143 27.03 -1.36 10.64
CA ARG A 143 27.52 -2.15 9.51
C ARG A 143 29.01 -1.86 9.29
N PRO A 144 29.75 -2.72 8.56
CA PRO A 144 31.13 -2.45 8.17
C PRO A 144 31.29 -1.12 7.39
N SER A 145 30.24 -0.69 6.68
CA SER A 145 30.18 0.57 5.93
C SER A 145 29.76 1.79 6.77
N GLY A 146 29.65 1.65 8.11
CA GLY A 146 29.25 2.70 9.05
C GLY A 146 27.89 2.48 9.72
N GLN A 147 27.47 3.44 10.56
CA GLN A 147 26.19 3.37 11.27
C GLN A 147 25.00 3.74 10.35
N GLU A 148 24.06 2.81 10.19
CA GLU A 148 22.76 3.06 9.55
C GLU A 148 21.69 3.16 10.66
N ALA A 149 20.74 4.09 10.55
CA ALA A 149 19.57 4.11 11.42
C ALA A 149 18.30 3.89 10.60
N GLN A 150 17.37 3.09 11.11
CA GLN A 150 16.07 2.83 10.49
C GLN A 150 14.96 3.28 11.41
N LEU A 151 14.00 4.01 10.84
CA LEU A 151 12.82 4.48 11.55
C LEU A 151 11.64 3.57 11.20
N LEU A 152 11.02 2.97 12.21
CA LEU A 152 9.92 2.04 12.08
C LEU A 152 8.63 2.59 12.69
N LEU A 153 7.51 2.32 12.05
CA LEU A 153 6.17 2.48 12.60
C LEU A 153 5.57 1.08 12.71
N GLY A 154 5.51 0.55 13.93
CA GLY A 154 5.21 -0.88 14.15
C GLY A 154 6.24 -1.78 13.45
N LYS A 155 5.77 -2.60 12.49
CA LYS A 155 6.63 -3.52 11.70
C LYS A 155 7.11 -2.93 10.37
N GLN A 156 6.75 -1.69 10.04
CA GLN A 156 7.03 -1.09 8.75
C GLN A 156 8.18 -0.07 8.86
N VAL A 157 9.21 -0.24 8.03
CA VAL A 157 10.29 0.77 7.89
C VAL A 157 9.74 1.97 7.12
N ILE A 158 9.65 3.12 7.78
CA ILE A 158 9.11 4.38 7.26
C ILE A 158 10.19 5.42 6.96
N GLY A 159 11.40 5.25 7.49
CA GLY A 159 12.54 6.12 7.16
C GLY A 159 13.89 5.43 7.37
N ARG A 160 14.94 5.97 6.73
CA ARG A 160 16.32 5.50 6.89
C ARG A 160 17.30 6.68 6.94
N ARG A 161 18.30 6.58 7.80
CA ARG A 161 19.50 7.43 7.80
C ARG A 161 20.67 6.57 7.33
N ARG A 162 21.23 6.91 6.17
CA ARG A 162 22.36 6.17 5.59
C ARG A 162 23.65 6.45 6.40
N PRO A 163 24.65 5.55 6.34
CA PRO A 163 25.96 5.83 6.91
C PRO A 163 26.55 7.14 6.38
N GLY A 164 26.96 8.02 7.29
CA GLY A 164 27.52 9.34 6.98
C GLY A 164 26.50 10.41 6.54
N ALA A 165 25.21 10.09 6.43
CA ALA A 165 24.18 11.07 6.10
C ALA A 165 23.67 11.77 7.36
N VAL A 166 23.71 13.12 7.35
CA VAL A 166 23.17 13.95 8.45
C VAL A 166 21.63 13.90 8.49
N GLN A 167 20.99 13.66 7.34
CA GLN A 167 19.54 13.77 7.21
C GLN A 167 18.83 12.42 7.07
N TRP A 168 17.67 12.32 7.72
CA TRP A 168 16.75 11.20 7.59
C TRP A 168 15.99 11.24 6.26
N GLN A 169 16.05 10.13 5.50
CA GLN A 169 15.16 9.90 4.35
C GLN A 169 13.87 9.24 4.85
N ILE A 170 12.87 10.06 5.15
CA ILE A 170 11.55 9.62 5.62
C ILE A 170 10.59 9.58 4.44
N ARG A 171 9.87 8.47 4.28
CA ARG A 171 8.84 8.35 3.25
C ARG A 171 7.62 9.18 3.64
N ARG A 172 7.07 9.95 2.70
CA ARG A 172 5.76 10.61 2.90
C ARG A 172 4.65 9.55 2.98
N PRO A 173 3.55 9.80 3.71
CA PRO A 173 3.27 10.96 4.57
C PRO A 173 3.79 10.79 6.02
N PHE A 174 4.71 9.86 6.28
CA PHE A 174 5.03 9.43 7.64
C PHE A 174 5.71 10.49 8.51
N ARG A 175 6.19 11.59 7.91
CA ARG A 175 6.77 12.74 8.65
C ARG A 175 5.77 13.41 9.59
N LEU A 176 4.47 13.32 9.31
CA LEU A 176 3.41 13.85 10.18
C LEU A 176 3.28 13.11 11.51
N PHE A 177 3.73 11.85 11.54
CA PHE A 177 3.59 10.96 12.70
C PHE A 177 4.88 10.84 13.51
N ILE A 178 5.90 11.61 13.16
CA ILE A 178 7.23 11.57 13.79
C ILE A 178 7.42 12.86 14.57
N ASP A 179 7.80 12.72 15.84
CA ASP A 179 8.25 13.85 16.64
C ASP A 179 9.65 14.27 16.18
N GLN A 180 9.91 15.57 16.04
CA GLN A 180 11.21 16.07 15.57
C GLN A 180 12.33 15.75 16.54
N SER A 181 12.03 15.58 17.84
CA SER A 181 12.97 15.13 18.87
C SER A 181 13.66 13.80 18.49
N LEU A 182 12.92 12.86 17.88
CA LEU A 182 13.44 11.55 17.43
C LEU A 182 14.40 11.63 16.24
N LEU A 183 14.49 12.79 15.56
CA LEU A 183 15.37 13.00 14.42
C LEU A 183 16.70 13.64 14.81
N HIS A 184 16.79 14.15 16.05
CA HIS A 184 17.97 14.80 16.62
C HIS A 184 18.73 13.91 17.62
N GLU A 185 18.17 12.76 18.02
CA GLU A 185 18.87 11.64 18.69
C GLU A 185 19.69 10.80 17.69
#